data_AF-M5CFH2-F1
#
_entry.id   AF-M5CFH2-F1
#
_cell.length_a   1.000
_cell.length_b   1.000
_cell.length_c   1.000
_cell.angle_alpha   90.00
_cell.angle_beta   90.00
_cell.angle_gamma   90.00
#
_symmetry.space_group_name_H-M   'P 1'
#
loop_
_entity.id
_entity.type
_entity.pdbx_description
1 polymer ?
#
loop_
_entity_poly.entity_id
_entity_poly.type
_entity_poly.pdbx_seq_one_letter_code
_entity_poly.pdbx_strand_id
1 'polypeptide(L)'
;MITRSAPRGAELPLGFDGASAGVKDIGQVKIWYDVNGMKDLAIVYTDGTETGPYGFGKVPANKVSDTFILAPGEFITNIFVWNNPTAIKALQLVKNTYEVSQRYGDSTDANWPTLWKEGGSALVGMSGSYDANWLTQLQPVWRSDVKANNHRDFELTYINNGNTKQFGQAAGTEFVQDPPSKGMVLCFFIGSCGGYIQSLILAWGPPPE
;
A
#
# COMPACT_ATOMS: atom_id res chain seq x y z
N MET A 1 -11.15 -14.56 10.00
CA MET A 1 -11.15 -15.29 8.70
C MET A 1 -9.91 -14.88 7.92
N ILE A 2 -9.30 -15.78 7.15
CA ILE A 2 -8.20 -15.46 6.24
C ILE A 2 -8.74 -15.37 4.82
N THR A 3 -8.44 -14.29 4.11
CA THR A 3 -8.88 -14.13 2.73
C THR A 3 -7.76 -13.54 1.87
N ARG A 4 -7.91 -13.66 0.54
CA ARG A 4 -6.96 -13.10 -0.43
C ARG A 4 -7.66 -12.01 -1.24
N SER A 5 -6.94 -10.93 -1.48
CA SER A 5 -7.34 -9.95 -2.49
C SER A 5 -7.33 -10.58 -3.88
N ALA A 6 -8.08 -9.97 -4.81
CA ALA A 6 -7.95 -10.29 -6.24
C ALA A 6 -6.51 -10.11 -6.75
N PRO A 7 -6.04 -10.96 -7.67
CA PRO A 7 -4.71 -10.83 -8.27
C PRO A 7 -4.53 -9.52 -9.03
N ARG A 8 -3.30 -9.02 -9.01
CA ARG A 8 -2.79 -7.98 -9.91
C ARG A 8 -1.46 -8.40 -10.51
N GLY A 9 -1.15 -7.87 -11.69
CA GLY A 9 -0.04 -8.32 -12.53
C GLY A 9 -0.49 -9.33 -13.58
N ALA A 10 0.40 -10.24 -13.96
CA ALA A 10 0.12 -11.28 -14.93
C ALA A 10 -0.90 -12.30 -14.41
N GLU A 11 -1.83 -12.74 -15.27
CA GLU A 11 -2.82 -13.78 -14.95
C GLU A 11 -2.21 -15.19 -15.01
N LEU A 12 -1.33 -15.49 -14.06
CA LEU A 12 -0.61 -16.77 -13.95
C LEU A 12 -1.09 -17.58 -12.73
N PRO A 13 -0.91 -18.92 -12.73
CA PRO A 13 -1.06 -19.74 -11.53
C PRO A 13 -0.12 -19.27 -10.41
N LEU A 14 -0.55 -19.40 -9.16
CA LEU A 14 0.25 -19.04 -7.99
C LEU A 14 1.55 -19.86 -7.94
N GLY A 15 2.69 -19.18 -7.94
CA GLY A 15 4.01 -19.76 -7.72
C GLY A 15 4.43 -19.80 -6.24
N PHE A 16 3.76 -19.02 -5.38
CA PHE A 16 3.94 -19.06 -3.93
C PHE A 16 2.66 -18.66 -3.19
N ASP A 17 2.55 -19.13 -1.94
CA ASP A 17 1.43 -18.83 -1.07
C ASP A 17 1.86 -18.39 0.33
N GLY A 18 1.70 -17.08 0.60
CA GLY A 18 2.03 -16.47 1.88
C GLY A 18 1.04 -16.76 3.00
N ALA A 19 -0.06 -17.48 2.75
CA ALA A 19 -0.95 -17.92 3.83
C ALA A 19 -0.34 -19.06 4.68
N SER A 20 0.72 -19.70 4.20
CA SER A 20 1.38 -20.85 4.83
C SER A 20 1.97 -20.57 6.21
N ALA A 21 2.29 -19.31 6.52
CA ALA A 21 2.80 -18.90 7.83
C ALA A 21 1.68 -18.69 8.88
N GLY A 22 0.40 -18.80 8.49
CA GLY A 22 -0.74 -18.62 9.38
C GLY A 22 -1.03 -17.15 9.71
N VAL A 23 -1.37 -16.87 10.97
CA VAL A 23 -1.78 -15.53 11.46
C VAL A 23 -0.65 -14.80 12.20
N LYS A 24 0.60 -15.04 11.79
CA LYS A 24 1.76 -14.40 12.43
C LYS A 24 1.82 -12.91 12.09
N ASP A 25 2.30 -12.11 13.04
CA ASP A 25 2.48 -10.68 12.84
C ASP A 25 3.76 -10.43 12.03
N ILE A 26 3.66 -9.54 11.05
CA ILE A 26 4.78 -9.14 10.20
C ILE A 26 5.63 -8.13 10.97
N GLY A 27 6.94 -8.37 11.05
CA GLY A 27 7.90 -7.40 11.60
C GLY A 27 8.58 -6.56 10.54
N GLN A 28 8.85 -7.14 9.37
CA GLN A 28 9.46 -6.43 8.25
C GLN A 28 9.11 -7.05 6.90
N VAL A 29 9.14 -6.20 5.86
CA VAL A 29 9.06 -6.61 4.46
C VAL A 29 10.35 -6.20 3.77
N LYS A 30 11.14 -7.19 3.32
CA LYS A 30 12.33 -6.97 2.50
C LYS A 30 11.91 -6.87 1.03
N ILE A 31 12.45 -5.92 0.31
CA ILE A 31 11.97 -5.57 -1.03
C ILE A 31 13.15 -5.46 -1.99
N TRP A 32 13.04 -6.14 -3.12
CA TRP A 32 13.96 -6.01 -4.25
C TRP A 32 13.23 -5.28 -5.37
N TYR A 33 13.79 -4.17 -5.80
CA TYR A 33 13.25 -3.37 -6.88
C TYR A 33 14.34 -2.55 -7.58
N ASP A 34 14.05 -2.14 -8.81
CA ASP A 34 14.85 -1.16 -9.55
C ASP A 34 13.93 -0.13 -10.21
N VAL A 35 14.53 0.76 -11.02
CA VAL A 35 13.79 1.79 -11.78
C VAL A 35 12.75 1.21 -12.74
N ASN A 36 12.88 -0.05 -13.12
CA ASN A 36 11.99 -0.72 -14.05
C ASN A 36 10.87 -1.50 -13.34
N GLY A 37 10.95 -1.72 -12.02
CA GLY A 37 9.84 -2.22 -11.22
C GLY A 37 10.22 -3.18 -10.10
N MET A 38 9.23 -3.94 -9.61
CA MET A 38 9.38 -4.87 -8.49
C MET A 38 10.01 -6.19 -8.95
N LYS A 39 11.09 -6.60 -8.28
CA LYS A 39 11.84 -7.82 -8.60
C LYS A 39 11.44 -8.99 -7.72
N ASP A 40 11.32 -8.75 -6.42
CA ASP A 40 11.00 -9.78 -5.42
C ASP A 40 10.60 -9.15 -4.08
N LEU A 41 10.10 -9.97 -3.16
CA LEU A 41 9.88 -9.59 -1.77
C LEU A 41 10.07 -10.78 -0.84
N ALA A 42 10.35 -10.48 0.42
CA ALA A 42 10.28 -11.44 1.51
C ALA A 42 9.60 -10.80 2.72
N ILE A 43 8.89 -11.61 3.49
CA ILE A 43 8.21 -11.18 4.72
C ILE A 43 8.91 -11.89 5.87
N VAL A 44 9.36 -11.11 6.86
CA VAL A 44 9.88 -11.65 8.11
C VAL A 44 8.92 -11.30 9.24
N TYR A 45 8.51 -12.34 9.95
CA TYR A 45 7.56 -12.26 11.05
C TYR A 45 8.28 -11.89 12.35
N THR A 46 7.51 -11.46 13.34
CA THR A 46 8.03 -11.05 14.66
C THR A 46 8.74 -12.18 15.42
N ASP A 47 8.45 -13.44 15.09
CA ASP A 47 9.13 -14.62 15.63
C ASP A 47 10.41 -15.01 14.88
N GLY A 48 10.82 -14.23 13.88
CA GLY A 48 11.99 -14.48 13.04
C GLY A 48 11.76 -15.46 11.88
N THR A 49 10.56 -16.04 11.73
CA THR A 49 10.21 -16.81 10.54
C THR A 49 10.29 -15.92 9.31
N GLU A 50 10.78 -16.44 8.18
CA GLU A 50 10.85 -15.72 6.90
C GLU A 50 10.17 -16.51 5.79
N THR A 51 9.37 -15.83 4.96
CA THR A 51 8.79 -16.35 3.72
C THR A 51 9.29 -15.53 2.54
N GLY A 52 9.70 -16.22 1.47
CA GLY A 52 10.47 -15.60 0.39
C GLY A 52 11.97 -15.51 0.72
N PRO A 53 12.79 -14.83 -0.11
CA PRO A 53 12.43 -14.34 -1.45
C PRO A 53 12.05 -15.49 -2.38
N TYR A 54 11.33 -15.23 -3.47
CA TYR A 54 10.74 -16.29 -4.28
C TYR A 54 11.52 -16.56 -5.57
N GLY A 55 12.02 -15.51 -6.23
CA GLY A 55 12.74 -15.54 -7.50
C GLY A 55 14.05 -14.77 -7.43
N PHE A 56 14.06 -13.55 -7.94
CA PHE A 56 15.25 -12.70 -8.11
C PHE A 56 16.09 -12.55 -6.82
N GLY A 57 15.45 -12.43 -5.65
CA GLY A 57 16.13 -12.23 -4.37
C GLY A 57 16.84 -13.48 -3.83
N LYS A 58 16.61 -14.67 -4.40
CA LYS A 58 17.32 -15.91 -4.02
C LYS A 58 18.77 -15.93 -4.46
N VAL A 59 19.14 -15.11 -5.47
CA VAL A 59 20.51 -15.04 -5.97
C VAL A 59 21.35 -14.23 -4.98
N PRO A 60 22.41 -14.79 -4.36
CA PRO A 60 23.15 -14.11 -3.27
C PRO A 60 23.79 -12.76 -3.64
N ALA A 61 24.06 -12.55 -4.93
CA ALA A 61 24.58 -11.30 -5.46
C ALA A 61 23.53 -10.18 -5.46
N ASN A 62 22.24 -10.52 -5.56
CA ASN A 62 21.14 -9.57 -5.61
C ASN A 62 20.80 -9.09 -4.20
N LYS A 63 21.25 -7.89 -3.85
CA LYS A 63 21.02 -7.28 -2.53
C LYS A 63 19.59 -6.74 -2.42
N VAL A 64 19.06 -6.80 -1.20
CA VAL A 64 17.79 -6.13 -0.84
C VAL A 64 17.93 -4.66 -1.19
N SER A 65 16.95 -4.10 -1.90
CA SER A 65 16.93 -2.69 -2.28
C SER A 65 16.47 -1.83 -1.11
N ASP A 66 15.43 -2.27 -0.38
CA ASP A 66 14.97 -1.60 0.83
C ASP A 66 14.22 -2.56 1.77
N THR A 67 14.02 -2.15 3.01
CA THR A 67 13.26 -2.86 4.04
C THR A 67 12.23 -1.95 4.69
N PHE A 68 10.97 -2.35 4.64
CA PHE A 68 9.90 -1.70 5.38
C PHE A 68 9.75 -2.35 6.76
N ILE A 69 9.88 -1.57 7.82
CA ILE A 69 9.90 -2.05 9.21
C ILE A 69 8.61 -1.65 9.92
N LEU A 70 8.03 -2.58 10.67
CA LEU A 70 6.88 -2.37 11.54
C LEU A 70 7.32 -2.39 13.00
N ALA A 71 6.96 -1.36 13.76
CA ALA A 71 7.16 -1.33 15.21
C ALA A 71 6.16 -2.30 15.90
N PRO A 72 6.40 -2.69 17.17
CA PRO A 72 5.45 -3.52 17.91
C PRO A 72 4.04 -2.92 17.92
N GLY A 73 3.05 -3.69 17.45
CA GLY A 73 1.65 -3.26 17.32
C GLY A 73 1.31 -2.54 16.01
N GLU A 74 2.30 -2.26 15.15
CA GLU A 74 2.04 -1.80 13.79
C GLU A 74 1.73 -2.98 12.86
N PHE A 75 0.77 -2.78 11.97
CA PHE A 75 0.43 -3.74 10.93
C PHE A 75 -0.02 -3.03 9.65
N ILE A 76 0.13 -3.72 8.51
CA ILE A 76 -0.24 -3.16 7.21
C ILE A 76 -1.74 -3.31 7.00
N THR A 77 -2.42 -2.21 6.72
CA THR A 77 -3.88 -2.12 6.49
C THR A 77 -4.24 -2.00 5.03
N ASN A 78 -3.37 -1.40 4.22
CA ASN A 78 -3.61 -1.17 2.80
C ASN A 78 -2.32 -1.30 2.00
N ILE A 79 -2.49 -1.66 0.73
CA ILE A 79 -1.40 -1.69 -0.24
C ILE A 79 -1.86 -0.99 -1.51
N PHE A 80 -1.12 0.02 -1.95
CA PHE A 80 -1.25 0.56 -3.30
C PHE A 80 -0.32 -0.21 -4.22
N VAL A 81 -0.84 -0.60 -5.38
CA VAL A 81 -0.08 -1.35 -6.40
C VAL A 81 -0.19 -0.69 -7.75
N TRP A 82 0.96 -0.58 -8.41
CA TRP A 82 1.06 -0.33 -9.83
C TRP A 82 1.48 -1.61 -10.50
N ASN A 83 0.80 -1.98 -11.57
CA ASN A 83 1.11 -3.16 -12.34
C ASN A 83 0.74 -2.92 -13.79
N ASN A 84 1.32 -3.75 -14.66
CA ASN A 84 0.86 -3.90 -16.03
C ASN A 84 0.43 -5.37 -16.23
N PRO A 85 0.07 -5.80 -17.46
CA PRO A 85 -0.33 -7.18 -17.72
C PRO A 85 0.78 -8.23 -17.53
N THR A 86 2.03 -7.83 -17.30
CA THR A 86 3.18 -8.75 -17.22
C THR A 86 3.85 -8.79 -15.85
N ALA A 87 3.78 -7.71 -15.07
CA ALA A 87 4.47 -7.62 -13.80
C ALA A 87 3.89 -6.58 -12.82
N ILE A 88 4.31 -6.71 -11.57
CA ILE A 88 4.16 -5.66 -10.56
C ILE A 88 5.23 -4.58 -10.81
N LYS A 89 4.77 -3.36 -10.98
CA LYS A 89 5.60 -2.19 -11.29
C LYS A 89 6.04 -1.46 -10.04
N ALA A 90 5.13 -1.26 -9.10
CA ALA A 90 5.46 -0.62 -7.83
C ALA A 90 4.48 -0.98 -6.71
N LEU A 91 4.91 -0.81 -5.46
CA LEU A 91 4.10 -0.97 -4.25
C LEU A 91 4.28 0.20 -3.28
N GLN A 92 3.22 0.55 -2.57
CA GLN A 92 3.29 1.29 -1.30
C GLN A 92 2.48 0.57 -0.23
N LEU A 93 3.01 0.53 0.98
CA LEU A 93 2.43 -0.11 2.14
C LEU A 93 1.90 0.96 3.09
N VAL A 94 0.71 0.75 3.65
CA VAL A 94 0.10 1.66 4.61
C VAL A 94 -0.05 0.95 5.94
N LYS A 95 0.42 1.58 7.01
CA LYS A 95 0.27 1.06 8.37
C LYS A 95 -1.10 1.40 8.96
N ASN A 96 -1.48 0.71 10.03
CA ASN A 96 -2.59 1.09 10.91
C ASN A 96 -2.40 2.46 11.57
N THR A 97 -1.16 2.96 11.67
CA THR A 97 -0.82 4.32 12.10
C THR A 97 -0.96 5.36 10.99
N TYR A 98 -1.42 4.96 9.80
CA TYR A 98 -1.59 5.77 8.60
C TYR A 98 -0.28 6.28 7.97
N GLU A 99 0.86 5.86 8.48
CA GLU A 99 2.14 6.06 7.81
C GLU A 99 2.14 5.27 6.49
N VAL A 100 2.49 5.97 5.41
CA VAL A 100 2.60 5.39 4.06
C VAL A 100 4.07 5.26 3.72
N SER A 101 4.49 4.08 3.29
CA SER A 101 5.86 3.85 2.83
C SER A 101 6.17 4.72 1.61
N GLN A 102 7.45 4.90 1.32
CA GLN A 102 7.86 5.31 -0.02
C GLN A 102 7.37 4.30 -1.08
N ARG A 103 7.35 4.74 -2.34
CA ARG A 103 7.00 3.89 -3.48
C ARG A 103 8.19 3.02 -3.85
N TYR A 104 8.03 1.72 -3.66
CA TYR A 104 9.00 0.71 -4.05
C TYR A 104 8.74 0.29 -5.50
N GLY A 105 9.76 0.29 -6.35
CA GLY A 105 9.64 -0.02 -7.77
C GLY A 105 9.77 1.19 -8.68
N ASP A 106 9.06 1.13 -9.80
CA ASP A 106 9.05 2.17 -10.82
C ASP A 106 8.38 3.44 -10.28
N SER A 107 9.21 4.41 -9.86
CA SER A 107 8.76 5.70 -9.35
C SER A 107 8.25 6.64 -10.45
N THR A 108 8.52 6.33 -11.71
CA THR A 108 8.17 7.15 -12.87
C THR A 108 6.85 6.77 -13.50
N ASP A 109 6.28 5.61 -13.14
CA ASP A 109 4.98 5.18 -13.62
C ASP A 109 3.88 6.17 -13.20
N ALA A 110 3.34 6.89 -14.18
CA ALA A 110 2.31 7.91 -14.03
C ALA A 110 0.89 7.33 -14.01
N ASN A 111 0.73 6.01 -14.16
CA ASN A 111 -0.57 5.38 -14.05
C ASN A 111 -1.13 5.48 -12.63
N TRP A 112 -2.44 5.34 -12.49
CA TRP A 112 -3.11 5.31 -11.20
C TRP A 112 -2.88 3.96 -10.49
N PRO A 113 -2.62 3.95 -9.17
CA PRO A 113 -2.54 2.70 -8.44
C PRO A 113 -3.91 2.05 -8.33
N THR A 114 -3.91 0.73 -8.20
CA THR A 114 -5.03 0.01 -7.60
C THR A 114 -4.81 -0.10 -6.10
N LEU A 115 -5.88 0.04 -5.31
CA LEU A 115 -5.86 -0.16 -3.87
C LEU A 115 -6.30 -1.59 -3.53
N TRP A 116 -5.48 -2.34 -2.79
CA TRP A 116 -5.93 -3.55 -2.12
C TRP A 116 -6.37 -3.24 -0.69
N LYS A 117 -7.67 -3.46 -0.44
CA LYS A 117 -8.31 -3.40 0.88
C LYS A 117 -9.31 -4.54 1.12
N GLU A 118 -9.44 -5.45 0.17
CA GLU A 118 -10.66 -6.24 -0.01
C GLU A 118 -10.74 -7.49 0.88
N GLY A 119 -9.67 -7.87 1.58
CA GLY A 119 -9.65 -9.14 2.30
C GLY A 119 -9.61 -9.07 3.83
N GLY A 120 -9.38 -7.92 4.44
CA GLY A 120 -9.33 -7.84 5.89
C GLY A 120 -8.64 -6.60 6.40
N SER A 121 -8.38 -6.62 7.70
CA SER A 121 -7.97 -5.45 8.46
C SER A 121 -6.47 -5.42 8.74
N ALA A 122 -5.77 -6.55 8.65
CA ALA A 122 -4.33 -6.64 8.80
C ALA A 122 -3.72 -7.65 7.81
N LEU A 123 -2.63 -7.26 7.16
CA LEU A 123 -1.87 -8.13 6.26
C LEU A 123 -1.17 -9.23 7.07
N VAL A 124 -1.25 -10.47 6.60
CA VAL A 124 -0.51 -11.62 7.18
C VAL A 124 0.49 -12.23 6.21
N GLY A 125 0.38 -11.92 4.92
CA GLY A 125 1.27 -12.50 3.92
C GLY A 125 0.95 -12.00 2.53
N MET A 126 1.68 -12.53 1.55
CA MET A 126 1.40 -12.31 0.13
C MET A 126 1.50 -13.65 -0.61
N SER A 127 0.57 -13.90 -1.50
CA SER A 127 0.63 -14.98 -2.49
C SER A 127 0.87 -14.36 -3.86
N GLY A 128 1.37 -15.13 -4.82
CA GLY A 128 1.60 -14.58 -6.15
C GLY A 128 2.42 -15.50 -7.05
N SER A 129 2.97 -14.90 -8.09
CA SER A 129 3.77 -15.57 -9.10
C SER A 129 5.00 -14.74 -9.41
N TYR A 130 6.05 -15.40 -9.89
CA TYR A 130 7.33 -14.77 -10.20
C TYR A 130 7.99 -15.48 -11.38
N ASP A 131 8.94 -14.81 -11.99
CA ASP A 131 9.95 -15.43 -12.85
C ASP A 131 11.37 -15.14 -12.29
N ALA A 132 12.41 -15.44 -13.07
CA ALA A 132 13.80 -15.23 -12.63
C ALA A 132 14.14 -13.76 -12.32
N ASN A 133 13.39 -12.80 -12.87
CA ASN A 133 13.68 -11.38 -12.86
C ASN A 133 12.61 -10.55 -12.15
N TRP A 134 11.36 -10.99 -12.15
CA TRP A 134 10.22 -10.15 -11.80
C TRP A 134 9.26 -10.84 -10.86
N LEU A 135 8.65 -10.00 -10.03
CA LEU A 135 7.42 -10.34 -9.34
C LEU A 135 6.27 -10.11 -10.32
N THR A 136 5.75 -11.20 -10.89
CA THR A 136 4.83 -11.13 -12.04
C THR A 136 3.39 -10.93 -11.60
N GLN A 137 2.99 -11.49 -10.46
CA GLN A 137 1.65 -11.34 -9.88
C GLN A 137 1.73 -11.25 -8.35
N LEU A 138 0.80 -10.52 -7.74
CA LEU A 138 0.59 -10.52 -6.30
C LEU A 138 -0.89 -10.56 -5.90
N GLN A 139 -1.12 -11.16 -4.74
CA GLN A 139 -2.37 -11.25 -3.99
C GLN A 139 -2.05 -11.10 -2.50
N PRO A 140 -2.31 -9.93 -1.91
CA PRO A 140 -2.25 -9.77 -0.47
C PRO A 140 -3.17 -10.75 0.28
N VAL A 141 -2.67 -11.31 1.37
CA VAL A 141 -3.40 -12.23 2.26
C VAL A 141 -3.68 -11.51 3.57
N TRP A 142 -4.93 -11.54 4.00
CA TRP A 142 -5.44 -10.72 5.08
C TRP A 142 -6.10 -11.55 6.18
N ARG A 143 -6.00 -11.06 7.42
CA ARG A 143 -6.81 -11.52 8.55
C ARG A 143 -7.86 -10.46 8.91
N SER A 144 -9.03 -10.92 9.36
CA SER A 144 -10.18 -10.07 9.69
C SER A 144 -10.49 -9.96 11.19
N ASP A 145 -9.76 -10.66 12.04
CA ASP A 145 -9.97 -10.72 13.50
C ASP A 145 -9.29 -9.58 14.26
N VAL A 146 -8.35 -8.87 13.64
CA VAL A 146 -7.73 -7.66 14.19
C VAL A 146 -8.49 -6.46 13.65
N LYS A 147 -8.95 -5.53 14.49
CA LYS A 147 -9.57 -4.28 14.00
C LYS A 147 -8.59 -3.12 14.18
N ALA A 148 -8.33 -2.38 13.10
CA ALA A 148 -7.74 -1.04 13.24
C ALA A 148 -8.82 -0.11 13.80
N ASN A 149 -8.45 0.79 14.72
CA ASN A 149 -9.37 1.86 15.12
C ASN A 149 -9.65 2.73 13.89
N ASN A 150 -10.92 2.77 13.48
CA ASN A 150 -11.36 3.54 12.31
C ASN A 150 -11.69 5.00 12.64
N HIS A 151 -11.39 5.46 13.87
CA HIS A 151 -11.60 6.84 14.27
C HIS A 151 -10.58 7.74 13.56
N ARG A 152 -11.09 8.55 12.63
CA ARG A 152 -10.35 9.63 12.00
C ARG A 152 -10.95 10.95 12.41
N ASP A 153 -10.24 11.68 13.24
CA ASP A 153 -10.34 13.13 13.25
C ASP A 153 -9.20 13.62 12.35
N PHE A 154 -9.54 14.27 11.23
CA PHE A 154 -8.54 14.94 10.40
C PHE A 154 -8.87 16.44 10.38
N GLU A 155 -7.91 17.24 10.83
CA GLU A 155 -7.95 18.69 10.75
C GLU A 155 -6.93 19.13 9.69
N LEU A 156 -7.41 19.71 8.59
CA LEU A 156 -6.58 20.26 7.53
C LEU A 156 -6.33 21.74 7.83
N THR A 157 -5.16 22.06 8.37
CA THR A 157 -4.72 23.46 8.54
C THR A 157 -3.78 23.85 7.41
N TYR A 158 -4.11 24.92 6.68
CA TYR A 158 -3.28 25.50 5.62
C TYR A 158 -2.71 26.86 6.06
N ILE A 159 -1.40 27.06 5.89
CA ILE A 159 -0.74 28.37 6.09
C ILE A 159 -0.26 28.87 4.71
N ASN A 160 -0.94 29.90 4.19
CA ASN A 160 -0.63 30.50 2.89
C ASN A 160 0.50 31.53 3.00
N ASN A 161 1.53 31.44 2.14
CA ASN A 161 2.61 32.43 2.03
C ASN A 161 2.86 32.91 0.57
N GLY A 162 1.84 33.01 -0.29
CA GLY A 162 2.06 33.57 -1.63
C GLY A 162 0.89 33.52 -2.60
N ASN A 163 0.71 34.63 -3.34
CA ASN A 163 -0.41 34.89 -4.24
C ASN A 163 -0.31 34.12 -5.57
N THR A 164 -0.90 32.93 -5.62
CA THR A 164 -1.55 32.36 -6.82
C THR A 164 -2.51 31.26 -6.35
N LYS A 165 -3.81 31.54 -6.50
CA LYS A 165 -5.01 30.81 -6.03
C LYS A 165 -4.89 29.27 -5.97
N GLN A 166 -5.33 28.66 -4.85
CA GLN A 166 -5.41 27.21 -4.57
C GLN A 166 -6.73 26.91 -3.78
N PHE A 167 -7.23 25.67 -3.81
CA PHE A 167 -8.67 25.28 -3.71
C PHE A 167 -9.61 26.17 -2.86
N GLY A 168 -10.43 26.94 -3.59
CA GLY A 168 -11.78 27.34 -3.19
C GLY A 168 -11.98 28.70 -2.55
N GLN A 169 -11.01 29.30 -1.85
CA GLN A 169 -11.27 30.53 -1.06
C GLN A 169 -10.08 31.51 -0.98
N ALA A 170 -10.33 32.70 -0.44
CA ALA A 170 -9.31 33.69 -0.14
C ALA A 170 -8.36 33.16 0.96
N ALA A 171 -7.14 33.69 1.01
CA ALA A 171 -6.17 33.33 2.05
C ALA A 171 -6.77 33.52 3.46
N GLY A 172 -6.60 32.51 4.34
CA GLY A 172 -7.11 32.53 5.72
C GLY A 172 -8.55 32.05 5.90
N THR A 173 -9.17 31.50 4.86
CA THR A 173 -10.56 31.03 4.93
C THR A 173 -10.62 29.49 4.91
N GLU A 174 -11.45 28.91 5.77
CA GLU A 174 -11.58 27.45 5.94
C GLU A 174 -12.25 26.80 4.72
N PHE A 175 -11.62 25.77 4.17
CA PHE A 175 -12.22 24.94 3.14
C PHE A 175 -13.01 23.79 3.81
N VAL A 176 -14.33 23.89 3.77
CA VAL A 176 -15.23 22.83 4.23
C VAL A 176 -15.86 22.15 3.03
N GLN A 177 -15.70 20.83 2.93
CA GLN A 177 -16.43 20.03 1.96
C GLN A 177 -17.17 18.92 2.67
N ASP A 178 -18.50 18.99 2.59
CA ASP A 178 -19.38 17.96 3.11
C ASP A 178 -19.29 16.67 2.27
N PRO A 179 -19.55 15.51 2.89
CA PRO A 179 -19.73 14.29 2.14
C PRO A 179 -20.86 14.44 1.12
N PRO A 180 -20.76 13.83 -0.06
CA PRO A 180 -21.80 13.90 -1.08
C PRO A 180 -23.11 13.22 -0.65
N SER A 181 -23.11 12.45 0.44
CA SER A 181 -24.30 11.86 1.04
C SER A 181 -24.15 11.64 2.54
N LYS A 182 -25.27 11.72 3.27
CA LYS A 182 -25.34 11.48 4.71
C LYS A 182 -24.86 10.06 5.04
N GLY A 183 -23.98 9.95 6.02
CA GLY A 183 -23.42 8.67 6.48
C GLY A 183 -22.18 8.23 5.71
N MET A 184 -21.68 9.00 4.75
CA MET A 184 -20.35 8.75 4.20
C MET A 184 -19.25 9.34 5.09
N VAL A 185 -18.12 8.65 5.14
CA VAL A 185 -16.88 9.10 5.77
C VAL A 185 -15.83 9.35 4.69
N LEU A 186 -14.92 10.29 4.95
CA LEU A 186 -13.80 10.51 4.04
C LEU A 186 -12.83 9.33 4.14
N CYS A 187 -12.67 8.59 3.04
CA CYS A 187 -11.83 7.40 2.98
C CYS A 187 -10.37 7.71 2.65
N PHE A 188 -10.11 8.66 1.76
CA PHE A 188 -8.74 9.06 1.39
C PHE A 188 -8.73 10.38 0.62
N PHE A 189 -7.58 11.05 0.65
CA PHE A 189 -7.22 12.13 -0.24
C PHE A 189 -6.25 11.59 -1.28
N ILE A 190 -6.53 11.81 -2.56
CA ILE A 190 -5.57 11.53 -3.63
C ILE A 190 -5.22 12.85 -4.29
N GLY A 191 -3.93 13.12 -4.46
CA GLY A 191 -3.48 14.37 -5.05
C GLY A 191 -2.15 14.23 -5.75
N SER A 192 -1.87 15.17 -6.64
CA SER A 192 -0.54 15.35 -7.24
C SER A 192 0.19 16.51 -6.57
N CYS A 193 1.51 16.41 -6.43
CA CYS A 193 2.36 17.50 -5.96
C CYS A 193 3.62 17.67 -6.82
N GLY A 194 4.03 18.91 -7.01
CA GLY A 194 5.27 19.28 -7.72
C GLY A 194 6.02 20.39 -6.98
N GLY A 195 6.19 20.24 -5.66
CA GLY A 195 6.69 21.29 -4.74
C GLY A 195 5.58 22.04 -3.97
N TYR A 196 4.33 21.90 -4.42
CA TYR A 196 3.09 22.28 -3.75
C TYR A 196 1.97 21.34 -4.22
N ILE A 197 0.85 21.28 -3.49
CA ILE A 197 -0.32 20.49 -3.88
C ILE A 197 -0.92 21.09 -5.15
N GLN A 198 -0.98 20.30 -6.21
CA GLN A 198 -1.52 20.71 -7.52
C GLN A 198 -2.95 20.24 -7.72
N SER A 199 -3.29 19.06 -7.23
CA SER A 199 -4.64 18.51 -7.27
C SER A 199 -4.95 17.76 -5.98
N LEU A 200 -6.23 17.75 -5.58
CA LEU A 200 -6.72 17.00 -4.44
C LEU A 200 -8.13 16.50 -4.77
N ILE A 201 -8.34 15.20 -4.62
CA ILE A 201 -9.63 14.53 -4.75
C ILE A 201 -9.99 13.94 -3.40
N LEU A 202 -11.19 14.27 -2.94
CA LEU A 202 -11.79 13.71 -1.73
C LEU A 202 -12.58 12.46 -2.11
N ALA A 203 -12.12 11.30 -1.66
CA ALA A 203 -12.84 10.05 -1.87
C ALA A 203 -13.68 9.70 -0.64
N TRP A 204 -14.99 9.70 -0.84
CA TRP A 204 -15.98 9.40 0.19
C TRP A 204 -16.46 7.96 0.06
N GLY A 205 -16.79 7.33 1.18
CA GLY A 205 -17.32 5.97 1.18
C GLY A 205 -18.14 5.68 2.45
N PRO A 206 -18.80 4.51 2.51
CA PRO A 206 -19.53 4.10 3.71
C PRO A 206 -18.58 3.96 4.91
N PRO A 207 -19.08 4.09 6.15
CA PRO A 207 -18.29 3.85 7.35
C PRO A 207 -17.81 2.40 7.34
N PRO A 208 -16.55 2.13 7.73
CA PRO A 208 -16.06 0.77 7.85
C PRO A 208 -16.80 0.00 8.97
N GLU A 209 -17.16 -1.26 8.71
CA GLU A 209 -17.83 -2.20 9.64
C GLU A 209 -16.91 -2.76 10.75
#